data_AF-A0A1B9GTH4-F1
#
_entry.id   AF-A0A1B9GTH4-F1
#
_cell.length_a   1.000
_cell.length_b   1.000
_cell.length_c   1.000
_cell.angle_alpha   90.00
_cell.angle_beta   90.00
_cell.angle_gamma   90.00
#
_symmetry.space_group_name_H-M   'P 1'
#
loop_
_entity.id
_entity.type
_entity.pdbx_description
1 polymer ?
#
loop_
_entity_poly.entity_id
_entity_poly.type
_entity_poly.pdbx_seq_one_letter_code
_entity_poly.pdbx_strand_id
1 'polypeptide(L)'
;MYERERQDSIAKTLCDVSIDVVERASSNKRTDNPSSSSSSSPTESPTQTRSPSPTLTERTPFHRRLYSHLMSDISPNHVSYISIYLCFLTGLTSAPSFAACFVWCGFQTGNAAQLGLALARTFAPHGQRSFGFLKMDQQALVSLLSFFVGTTFGQFGNWLGGKKRLWLMCATLGQMIFMAAAALAAHYSGESGFADGRSQPSWDTAKGMVALAFLSATMGLQGAVGCRLGSPLASTVPLTSTWIDIFNDPFLFALRPVRTRDLRFAGAIALMFGAFVSRAILGFIGSAPTIAVVIGFRAVQLVWWNLLPDAPLLNEQVVMEAKSTVESGVLTGAAAETGTGTGSGSGLVAGSSLAKQQEEKARNDSPV
;
A
#
# COMPACT_ATOMS: atom_id res chain seq x y z
N MET A 1 -19.97 -2.03 -25.97
CA MET A 1 -21.14 -1.25 -25.51
C MET A 1 -20.98 -0.90 -24.02
N TYR A 2 -20.81 -1.89 -23.15
CA TYR A 2 -20.58 -1.71 -21.69
C TYR A 2 -19.40 -0.78 -21.29
N GLU A 3 -18.26 -0.86 -21.97
CA GLU A 3 -17.12 0.02 -21.65
C GLU A 3 -17.33 1.49 -22.05
N ARG A 4 -18.16 1.72 -23.08
CA ARG A 4 -18.49 3.07 -23.56
C ARG A 4 -19.44 3.76 -22.59
N GLU A 5 -20.45 3.04 -22.11
CA GLU A 5 -21.39 3.51 -21.08
C GLU A 5 -20.70 3.79 -19.74
N ARG A 6 -19.68 3.00 -19.37
CA ARG A 6 -18.87 3.23 -18.16
C ARG A 6 -18.01 4.49 -18.26
N GLN A 7 -17.40 4.73 -19.43
CA GLN A 7 -16.60 5.94 -19.67
C GLN A 7 -17.50 7.20 -19.67
N ASP A 8 -18.67 7.13 -20.28
CA ASP A 8 -19.65 8.22 -20.28
C ASP A 8 -20.18 8.51 -18.88
N SER A 9 -20.41 7.48 -18.05
CA SER A 9 -20.80 7.64 -16.65
C SER A 9 -19.71 8.32 -15.82
N ILE A 10 -18.44 7.97 -16.01
CA ILE A 10 -17.32 8.58 -15.28
C ILE A 10 -17.13 10.03 -15.73
N ALA A 11 -17.20 10.30 -17.03
CA ALA A 11 -17.11 11.65 -17.57
C ALA A 11 -18.23 12.56 -17.03
N LYS A 12 -19.45 12.03 -16.92
CA LYS A 12 -20.59 12.77 -16.37
C LYS A 12 -20.42 13.07 -14.88
N THR A 13 -19.96 12.11 -14.08
CA THR A 13 -19.65 12.33 -12.66
C THR A 13 -18.53 13.35 -12.44
N LEU A 14 -17.50 13.34 -13.28
CA LEU A 14 -16.42 14.32 -13.21
C LEU A 14 -16.89 15.73 -13.60
N CYS A 15 -17.79 15.84 -14.57
CA CYS A 15 -18.38 17.12 -14.97
C CYS A 15 -19.27 17.71 -13.85
N ASP A 16 -20.11 16.88 -13.23
CA ASP A 16 -21.00 17.30 -12.14
C ASP A 16 -20.21 17.77 -10.91
N VAL A 17 -19.12 17.07 -10.56
CA VAL A 17 -18.21 17.49 -9.48
C VAL A 17 -17.52 18.82 -9.81
N SER A 18 -17.15 19.04 -11.06
CA SER A 18 -16.51 20.29 -11.49
C SER A 18 -17.48 21.49 -11.42
N ILE A 19 -18.75 21.29 -11.75
CA ILE A 19 -19.80 22.32 -11.67
C ILE A 19 -20.08 22.69 -10.21
N ASP A 20 -20.21 21.70 -9.31
CA ASP A 20 -20.43 21.90 -7.88
C ASP A 20 -19.30 22.71 -7.20
N VAL A 21 -18.05 22.52 -7.65
CA VAL A 21 -16.89 23.26 -7.14
C VAL A 21 -16.92 24.73 -7.60
N VAL A 22 -17.30 24.99 -8.86
CA VAL A 22 -17.40 26.35 -9.41
C VAL A 22 -18.57 27.12 -8.79
N GLU A 23 -19.69 26.44 -8.51
CA GLU A 23 -20.86 27.05 -7.89
C GLU A 23 -20.60 27.40 -6.41
N ARG A 24 -19.93 26.52 -5.65
CA ARG A 24 -19.46 26.83 -4.29
C ARG A 24 -18.43 27.95 -4.24
N ALA A 25 -17.54 28.05 -5.24
CA ALA A 25 -16.56 29.13 -5.33
C ALA A 25 -17.21 30.50 -5.64
N SER A 26 -18.32 30.49 -6.38
CA SER A 26 -19.05 31.72 -6.74
C SER A 26 -19.97 32.21 -5.61
N SER A 27 -20.55 31.30 -4.82
CA SER A 27 -21.40 31.63 -3.67
C SER A 27 -20.61 32.34 -2.55
N ASN A 28 -19.34 32.00 -2.37
CA ASN A 28 -18.49 32.56 -1.31
C ASN A 28 -17.96 33.99 -1.60
N LYS A 29 -18.27 34.57 -2.77
CA LYS A 29 -17.75 35.88 -3.20
C LYS A 29 -18.80 37.01 -3.17
N ARG A 30 -20.01 36.73 -2.66
CA ARG A 30 -21.15 37.67 -2.73
C ARG A 30 -21.78 37.97 -1.36
N THR A 31 -20.96 38.38 -0.39
CA THR A 31 -21.41 39.14 0.78
C THR A 31 -20.29 40.08 1.17
N ASP A 32 -20.48 41.38 0.90
CA ASP A 32 -20.10 42.50 1.77
C ASP A 32 -20.15 43.80 0.94
N ASN A 33 -21.30 44.49 1.03
CA ASN A 33 -21.39 45.91 0.77
C ASN A 33 -22.59 46.45 1.56
N PRO A 34 -22.38 47.39 2.49
CA PRO A 34 -23.40 48.36 2.84
C PRO A 34 -22.98 49.74 2.35
N SER A 35 -23.90 50.36 1.61
CA SER A 35 -23.93 51.78 1.31
C SER A 35 -24.04 52.64 2.58
N SER A 36 -23.30 53.74 2.66
CA SER A 36 -23.92 55.08 2.84
C SER A 36 -22.88 56.19 2.71
N SER A 37 -23.23 57.19 1.90
CA SER A 37 -22.54 58.46 1.75
C SER A 37 -22.93 59.42 2.88
N SER A 38 -21.96 60.03 3.55
CA SER A 38 -22.05 61.45 3.95
C SER A 38 -20.68 62.03 4.28
N SER A 39 -20.52 63.29 3.89
CA SER A 39 -19.32 64.11 3.87
C SER A 39 -18.98 64.75 5.23
N SER A 40 -17.70 64.77 5.60
CA SER A 40 -16.98 65.95 6.14
C SER A 40 -15.53 65.59 6.48
N SER A 41 -14.61 66.49 6.15
CA SER A 41 -13.15 66.43 6.36
C SER A 41 -12.75 67.14 7.67
N PRO A 42 -11.44 67.29 8.00
CA PRO A 42 -10.60 66.32 8.71
C PRO A 42 -10.19 66.83 10.11
N THR A 43 -9.78 65.94 11.01
CA THR A 43 -9.02 66.35 12.21
C THR A 43 -7.96 65.30 12.54
N GLU A 44 -6.70 65.70 12.35
CA GLU A 44 -5.52 64.93 12.72
C GLU A 44 -5.47 64.71 14.23
N SER A 45 -5.29 63.45 14.64
CA SER A 45 -4.77 63.09 15.96
C SER A 45 -3.94 61.81 15.82
N PRO A 46 -2.75 61.72 16.44
CA PRO A 46 -1.83 60.63 16.19
C PRO A 46 -2.30 59.38 16.94
N THR A 47 -2.87 58.42 16.22
CA THR A 47 -3.15 57.09 16.75
C THR A 47 -1.82 56.39 17.02
N GLN A 48 -1.52 56.22 18.31
CA GLN A 48 -0.39 55.45 18.82
C GLN A 48 -0.23 54.11 18.10
N THR A 49 0.97 53.86 17.60
CA THR A 49 1.40 52.56 17.10
C THR A 49 1.37 51.56 18.25
N ARG A 50 0.27 50.83 18.41
CA ARG A 50 0.19 49.71 19.35
C ARG A 50 1.14 48.62 18.86
N SER A 51 2.29 48.53 19.50
CA SER A 51 3.25 47.43 19.30
C SER A 51 2.52 46.09 19.51
N PRO A 52 2.74 45.06 18.67
CA PRO A 52 2.22 43.73 18.94
C PRO A 52 2.90 43.21 20.21
N SER A 53 2.11 42.93 21.24
CA SER A 53 2.60 42.24 22.45
C SER A 53 3.33 40.96 22.05
N PRO A 54 4.47 40.62 22.69
CA PRO A 54 5.19 39.40 22.39
C PRO A 54 4.26 38.22 22.70
N THR A 55 3.90 37.47 21.66
CA THR A 55 3.13 36.23 21.79
C THR A 55 3.95 35.30 22.67
N LEU A 56 3.50 35.08 23.90
CA LEU A 56 3.96 33.97 24.72
C LEU A 56 3.80 32.71 23.87
N THR A 57 4.91 32.14 23.42
CA THR A 57 4.96 30.80 22.84
C THR A 57 4.36 29.83 23.85
N GLU A 58 3.06 29.59 23.74
CA GLU A 58 2.34 28.59 24.51
C GLU A 58 2.95 27.23 24.11
N ARG A 59 3.90 26.76 24.92
CA ARG A 59 4.51 25.44 24.71
C ARG A 59 3.40 24.42 24.80
N THR A 60 3.01 23.86 23.66
CA THR A 60 2.04 22.77 23.63
C THR A 60 2.56 21.63 24.52
N PRO A 61 1.72 21.11 25.44
CA PRO A 61 2.16 20.07 26.37
C PRO A 61 2.60 18.82 25.59
N PHE A 62 3.63 18.14 26.08
CA PHE A 62 4.24 16.99 25.40
C PHE A 62 3.22 15.93 24.99
N HIS A 63 2.26 15.59 25.86
CA HIS A 63 1.21 14.62 25.56
C HIS A 63 0.35 15.04 24.35
N ARG A 64 0.03 16.34 24.22
CA ARG A 64 -0.75 16.86 23.08
C ARG A 64 0.07 16.79 21.79
N ARG A 65 1.37 17.07 21.86
CA ARG A 65 2.29 16.93 20.72
C ARG A 65 2.45 15.48 20.29
N LEU A 66 2.61 14.55 21.25
CA LEU A 66 2.70 13.12 20.99
C LEU A 66 1.40 12.58 20.40
N TYR A 67 0.25 12.93 20.97
CA TYR A 67 -1.06 12.54 20.44
C TYR A 67 -1.27 13.05 19.01
N SER A 68 -0.91 14.31 18.75
CA SER A 68 -0.96 14.90 17.41
C SER A 68 -0.05 14.16 16.42
N HIS A 69 1.15 13.76 16.84
CA HIS A 69 2.09 12.99 16.02
C HIS A 69 1.62 11.55 15.76
N LEU A 70 0.95 10.93 16.72
CA LEU A 70 0.40 9.59 16.56
C LEU A 70 -0.84 9.58 15.67
N MET A 71 -1.65 10.65 15.69
CA MET A 71 -2.83 10.82 14.86
C MET A 71 -2.56 11.50 13.51
N SER A 72 -1.31 11.79 13.18
CA SER A 72 -0.94 12.23 11.84
C SER A 72 -0.97 11.06 10.86
N ASP A 73 -1.28 11.37 9.60
CA ASP A 73 -1.15 10.42 8.50
C ASP A 73 0.28 10.42 7.99
N ILE A 74 0.78 9.25 7.61
CA ILE A 74 2.11 9.13 6.99
C ILE A 74 2.04 9.59 5.53
N SER A 75 3.04 10.38 5.10
CA SER A 75 3.16 10.83 3.72
C SER A 75 3.40 9.65 2.76
N PRO A 76 2.61 9.51 1.67
CA PRO A 76 2.74 8.41 0.71
C PRO A 76 4.07 8.44 -0.06
N ASN A 77 4.73 9.60 -0.15
CA ASN A 77 6.00 9.74 -0.87
C ASN A 77 7.16 9.01 -0.17
N HIS A 78 7.02 8.76 1.14
CA HIS A 78 8.07 8.16 1.95
C HIS A 78 7.83 6.68 2.31
N VAL A 79 6.74 6.07 1.82
CA VAL A 79 6.44 4.66 2.14
C VAL A 79 7.18 3.64 1.26
N SER A 80 7.95 4.08 0.26
CA SER A 80 8.61 3.19 -0.71
C SER A 80 9.58 2.22 -0.05
N TYR A 81 10.54 2.72 0.74
CA TYR A 81 11.57 1.88 1.38
C TYR A 81 11.01 0.94 2.43
N ILE A 82 10.06 1.42 3.25
CA ILE A 82 9.38 0.55 4.22
C ILE A 82 8.51 -0.50 3.54
N SER A 83 8.01 -0.24 2.31
CA SER A 83 7.30 -1.26 1.53
C SER A 83 8.24 -2.39 1.07
N ILE A 84 9.46 -2.07 0.61
CA ILE A 84 10.48 -3.09 0.30
C ILE A 84 10.80 -3.90 1.56
N TYR A 85 10.96 -3.21 2.69
CA TYR A 85 11.23 -3.85 3.97
C TYR A 85 10.08 -4.77 4.41
N LEU A 86 8.82 -4.39 4.18
CA LEU A 86 7.67 -5.26 4.42
C LEU A 86 7.68 -6.51 3.52
N CYS A 87 8.11 -6.40 2.26
CA CYS A 87 8.32 -7.57 1.40
C CYS A 87 9.41 -8.50 1.96
N PHE A 88 10.52 -7.95 2.46
CA PHE A 88 11.54 -8.72 3.19
C PHE A 88 10.97 -9.42 4.43
N LEU A 89 10.16 -8.72 5.23
CA LEU A 89 9.46 -9.30 6.37
C LEU A 89 8.48 -10.42 5.96
N THR A 90 7.79 -10.30 4.82
CA THR A 90 6.94 -11.37 4.28
C THR A 90 7.74 -12.65 4.08
N GLY A 91 8.92 -12.55 3.44
CA GLY A 91 9.81 -13.68 3.25
C GLY A 91 10.27 -14.28 4.58
N LEU A 92 10.70 -13.42 5.50
CA LEU A 92 11.14 -13.84 6.84
C LEU A 92 10.05 -14.60 7.61
N THR A 93 8.82 -14.08 7.63
CA THR A 93 7.68 -14.68 8.36
C THR A 93 7.19 -15.96 7.70
N SER A 94 7.30 -16.09 6.38
CA SER A 94 6.70 -17.21 5.64
C SER A 94 7.59 -18.47 5.59
N ALA A 95 8.91 -18.33 5.73
CA ALA A 95 9.82 -19.47 5.64
C ALA A 95 9.64 -20.54 6.75
N PRO A 96 9.42 -20.20 8.04
CA PRO A 96 9.25 -21.21 9.09
C PRO A 96 8.05 -22.12 8.86
N SER A 97 6.90 -21.55 8.46
CA SER A 97 5.71 -22.35 8.18
C SER A 97 5.92 -23.25 6.95
N PHE A 98 6.57 -22.73 5.90
CA PHE A 98 6.81 -23.52 4.71
C PHE A 98 7.81 -24.66 4.97
N ALA A 99 8.86 -24.41 5.74
CA ALA A 99 9.83 -25.43 6.11
C ALA A 99 9.20 -26.54 6.96
N ALA A 100 8.31 -26.19 7.89
CA ALA A 100 7.67 -27.14 8.79
C ALA A 100 6.55 -27.95 8.12
N CYS A 101 5.69 -27.32 7.30
CA CYS A 101 4.48 -27.98 6.79
C CYS A 101 4.20 -27.79 5.30
N PHE A 102 5.12 -27.20 4.53
CA PHE A 102 4.92 -26.84 3.11
C PHE A 102 3.73 -25.89 2.86
N VAL A 103 3.27 -25.21 3.91
CA VAL A 103 2.21 -24.21 3.86
C VAL A 103 2.81 -22.83 4.02
N TRP A 104 2.48 -21.96 3.08
CA TRP A 104 2.89 -20.57 3.13
C TRP A 104 1.85 -19.76 3.91
N CYS A 105 2.20 -19.26 5.09
CA CYS A 105 1.25 -18.55 5.95
C CYS A 105 0.71 -17.23 5.34
N GLY A 106 1.40 -16.64 4.36
CA GLY A 106 0.94 -15.47 3.62
C GLY A 106 0.34 -15.75 2.22
N PHE A 107 0.71 -16.85 1.56
CA PHE A 107 0.34 -17.07 0.14
C PHE A 107 -0.94 -17.91 0.00
N GLN A 108 -2.08 -17.33 0.36
CA GLN A 108 -3.33 -18.06 0.49
C GLN A 108 -3.93 -18.59 -0.82
N THR A 109 -3.57 -18.04 -1.99
CA THR A 109 -4.01 -18.59 -3.29
C THR A 109 -3.59 -20.06 -3.45
N GLY A 110 -2.35 -20.39 -3.05
CA GLY A 110 -1.86 -21.77 -3.09
C GLY A 110 -2.58 -22.67 -2.09
N ASN A 111 -2.79 -22.19 -0.86
CA ASN A 111 -3.46 -22.96 0.19
C ASN A 111 -4.95 -23.21 -0.16
N ALA A 112 -5.63 -22.24 -0.76
CA ALA A 112 -6.99 -22.39 -1.25
C ALA A 112 -7.07 -23.40 -2.40
N ALA A 113 -6.11 -23.37 -3.34
CA ALA A 113 -6.02 -24.37 -4.40
C ALA A 113 -5.77 -25.77 -3.83
N GLN A 114 -4.88 -25.92 -2.84
CA GLN A 114 -4.65 -27.20 -2.14
C GLN A 114 -5.94 -27.73 -1.51
N LEU A 115 -6.74 -26.87 -0.88
CA LEU A 115 -8.03 -27.26 -0.31
C LEU A 115 -9.03 -27.71 -1.39
N GLY A 116 -9.06 -27.02 -2.54
CA GLY A 116 -9.87 -27.43 -3.69
C GLY A 116 -9.46 -28.81 -4.23
N LEU A 117 -8.15 -29.06 -4.35
CA LEU A 117 -7.62 -30.38 -4.72
C LEU A 117 -8.01 -31.45 -3.68
N ALA A 118 -7.98 -31.12 -2.40
CA ALA A 118 -8.37 -32.03 -1.34
C ALA A 118 -9.85 -32.44 -1.43
N LEU A 119 -10.75 -31.49 -1.75
CA LEU A 119 -12.15 -31.79 -2.03
C LEU A 119 -12.31 -32.67 -3.28
N ALA A 120 -11.54 -32.38 -4.33
CA ALA A 120 -11.57 -33.17 -5.57
C ALA A 120 -11.16 -34.65 -5.36
N ARG A 121 -10.31 -34.96 -4.36
CA ARG A 121 -9.94 -36.35 -4.01
C ARG A 121 -11.13 -37.22 -3.61
N THR A 122 -12.26 -36.64 -3.20
CA THR A 122 -13.50 -37.38 -2.92
C THR A 122 -14.15 -37.97 -4.17
N PHE A 123 -13.85 -37.41 -5.35
CA PHE A 123 -14.35 -37.85 -6.65
C PHE A 123 -13.37 -38.71 -7.45
N ALA A 124 -12.15 -38.94 -6.92
CA ALA A 124 -11.10 -39.67 -7.63
C ALA A 124 -11.49 -41.15 -7.92
N PRO A 125 -10.82 -41.80 -8.89
CA PRO A 125 -11.02 -43.22 -9.18
C PRO A 125 -10.80 -44.14 -7.97
N HIS A 126 -11.40 -45.34 -8.01
CA HIS A 126 -11.19 -46.36 -6.99
C HIS A 126 -9.69 -46.65 -6.81
N GLY A 127 -9.21 -46.58 -5.56
CA GLY A 127 -7.79 -46.71 -5.20
C GLY A 127 -7.06 -45.38 -4.92
N GLN A 128 -7.53 -44.25 -5.44
CA GLN A 128 -6.98 -42.91 -5.15
C GLN A 128 -7.95 -42.01 -4.37
N ARG A 129 -9.19 -42.46 -4.20
CA ARG A 129 -10.23 -41.75 -3.46
C ARG A 129 -9.92 -41.70 -1.97
N SER A 130 -10.09 -40.52 -1.38
CA SER A 130 -9.96 -40.30 0.06
C SER A 130 -11.06 -39.34 0.52
N PHE A 131 -11.73 -39.68 1.61
CA PHE A 131 -12.87 -38.92 2.15
C PHE A 131 -12.49 -37.99 3.30
N GLY A 132 -11.22 -38.00 3.72
CA GLY A 132 -10.70 -37.18 4.81
C GLY A 132 -9.65 -36.18 4.34
N PHE A 133 -9.52 -35.10 5.10
CA PHE A 133 -8.38 -34.20 4.94
C PHE A 133 -7.10 -34.87 5.44
N LEU A 134 -6.11 -34.88 4.57
CA LEU A 134 -4.73 -35.20 4.94
C LEU A 134 -4.20 -34.08 5.83
N LYS A 135 -3.11 -34.35 6.55
CA LYS A 135 -2.54 -33.39 7.50
C LYS A 135 -2.22 -32.04 6.84
N MET A 136 -1.69 -32.06 5.62
CA MET A 136 -1.41 -30.85 4.84
C MET A 136 -2.67 -30.06 4.51
N ASP A 137 -3.79 -30.73 4.20
CA ASP A 137 -5.05 -30.06 3.91
C ASP A 137 -5.60 -29.38 5.17
N GLN A 138 -5.47 -30.03 6.34
CA GLN A 138 -5.83 -29.44 7.63
C GLN A 138 -4.97 -28.20 7.91
N GLN A 139 -3.66 -28.27 7.66
CA GLN A 139 -2.74 -27.15 7.85
C GLN A 139 -3.03 -26.00 6.88
N ALA A 140 -3.31 -26.29 5.61
CA ALA A 140 -3.72 -25.30 4.62
C ALA A 140 -5.03 -24.61 5.02
N LEU A 141 -6.02 -25.38 5.52
CA LEU A 141 -7.28 -24.84 6.03
C LEU A 141 -7.05 -23.94 7.26
N VAL A 142 -6.24 -24.38 8.23
CA VAL A 142 -5.88 -23.59 9.42
C VAL A 142 -5.22 -22.28 9.02
N SER A 143 -4.28 -22.32 8.07
CA SER A 143 -3.61 -21.13 7.56
C SER A 143 -4.58 -20.17 6.90
N LEU A 144 -5.47 -20.67 6.02
CA LEU A 144 -6.45 -19.86 5.30
C LEU A 144 -7.43 -19.16 6.23
N LEU A 145 -8.03 -19.90 7.16
CA LEU A 145 -8.99 -19.35 8.11
C LEU A 145 -8.33 -18.32 9.04
N SER A 146 -7.13 -18.62 9.52
CA SER A 146 -6.41 -17.73 10.43
C SER A 146 -5.90 -16.48 9.70
N PHE A 147 -5.53 -16.58 8.42
CA PHE A 147 -5.23 -15.43 7.58
C PHE A 147 -6.45 -14.51 7.41
N PHE A 148 -7.65 -15.07 7.19
CA PHE A 148 -8.87 -14.28 7.13
C PHE A 148 -9.13 -13.56 8.45
N VAL A 149 -9.02 -14.26 9.59
CA VAL A 149 -9.12 -13.63 10.92
C VAL A 149 -8.08 -12.54 11.10
N GLY A 150 -6.83 -12.75 10.71
CA GLY A 150 -5.79 -11.70 10.73
C GLY A 150 -6.16 -10.49 9.88
N THR A 151 -6.73 -10.72 8.71
CA THR A 151 -7.13 -9.67 7.77
C THR A 151 -8.32 -8.85 8.29
N THR A 152 -9.24 -9.44 9.06
CA THR A 152 -10.40 -8.71 9.61
C THR A 152 -9.98 -7.64 10.63
N PHE A 153 -8.85 -7.80 11.34
CA PHE A 153 -8.29 -6.73 12.16
C PHE A 153 -7.98 -5.47 11.34
N GLY A 154 -7.78 -5.59 10.02
CA GLY A 154 -7.69 -4.47 9.09
C GLY A 154 -8.90 -3.52 9.10
N GLN A 155 -10.05 -3.95 9.60
CA GLN A 155 -11.23 -3.10 9.75
C GLN A 155 -11.01 -1.98 10.78
N PHE A 156 -10.19 -2.20 11.81
CA PHE A 156 -9.81 -1.13 12.74
C PHE A 156 -9.08 0.00 12.01
N GLY A 157 -8.31 -0.31 10.96
CA GLY A 157 -7.71 0.71 10.08
C GLY A 157 -8.74 1.50 9.28
N ASN A 158 -9.90 0.92 8.94
CA ASN A 158 -11.00 1.68 8.31
C ASN A 158 -11.67 2.64 9.29
N TRP A 159 -11.72 2.30 10.58
CA TRP A 159 -12.34 3.14 11.61
C TRP A 159 -11.41 4.25 12.09
N LEU A 160 -10.13 3.94 12.34
CA LEU A 160 -9.15 4.92 12.84
C LEU A 160 -8.54 5.76 11.72
N GLY A 161 -8.41 5.20 10.51
CA GLY A 161 -7.68 5.77 9.40
C GLY A 161 -6.46 4.93 9.03
N GLY A 162 -6.46 4.34 7.83
CA GLY A 162 -5.49 3.31 7.44
C GLY A 162 -4.05 3.79 7.27
N LYS A 163 -3.84 5.10 7.22
CA LYS A 163 -2.52 5.74 7.09
C LYS A 163 -2.07 6.43 8.39
N LYS A 164 -2.91 6.41 9.43
CA LYS A 164 -2.59 6.98 10.73
C LYS A 164 -1.42 6.23 11.35
N ARG A 165 -0.44 6.97 11.86
CA ARG A 165 0.75 6.42 12.49
C ARG A 165 0.39 5.49 13.65
N LEU A 166 -0.55 5.89 14.50
CA LEU A 166 -1.05 5.07 15.61
C LEU A 166 -1.59 3.72 15.12
N TRP A 167 -2.39 3.71 14.06
CA TRP A 167 -2.92 2.46 13.50
C TRP A 167 -1.78 1.56 13.01
N LEU A 168 -0.83 2.09 12.24
CA LEU A 168 0.30 1.33 11.71
C LEU A 168 1.17 0.75 12.83
N MET A 169 1.39 1.50 13.90
CA MET A 169 2.10 1.05 15.09
C MET A 169 1.34 -0.04 15.84
N CYS A 170 0.05 0.18 16.13
CA CYS A 170 -0.80 -0.80 16.81
C CYS A 170 -0.93 -2.10 16.01
N ALA A 171 -1.08 -2.02 14.69
CA ALA A 171 -1.12 -3.20 13.82
C ALA A 171 0.22 -3.96 13.83
N THR A 172 1.34 -3.24 13.85
CA THR A 172 2.68 -3.85 13.97
C THR A 172 2.88 -4.51 15.33
N LEU A 173 2.40 -3.90 16.42
CA LEU A 173 2.40 -4.52 17.75
C LEU A 173 1.52 -5.76 17.80
N GLY A 174 0.33 -5.72 17.19
CA GLY A 174 -0.56 -6.89 17.06
C GLY A 174 0.11 -8.04 16.31
N GLN A 175 0.79 -7.75 15.21
CA GLN A 175 1.63 -8.72 14.48
C GLN A 175 2.69 -9.32 15.40
N MET A 176 3.41 -8.51 16.17
CA MET A 176 4.43 -9.00 17.11
C MET A 176 3.83 -9.90 18.19
N ILE A 177 2.64 -9.58 18.71
CA ILE A 177 1.94 -10.40 19.71
C ILE A 177 1.54 -11.76 19.11
N PHE A 178 0.96 -11.78 17.91
CA PHE A 178 0.65 -13.03 17.22
C PHE A 178 1.92 -13.86 16.97
N MET A 179 3.00 -13.24 16.50
CA MET A 179 4.26 -13.95 16.29
C MET A 179 4.88 -14.47 17.60
N ALA A 180 4.74 -13.74 18.71
CA ALA A 180 5.18 -14.23 20.02
C ALA A 180 4.39 -15.48 20.45
N ALA A 181 3.06 -15.46 20.27
CA ALA A 181 2.23 -16.63 20.49
C ALA A 181 2.61 -17.80 19.57
N ALA A 182 2.93 -17.52 18.30
CA ALA A 182 3.43 -18.53 17.37
C ALA A 182 4.77 -19.15 17.81
N ALA A 183 5.71 -18.33 18.27
CA ALA A 183 7.01 -18.79 18.76
C ALA A 183 6.86 -19.70 19.99
N LEU A 184 5.99 -19.32 20.94
CA LEU A 184 5.70 -20.14 22.11
C LEU A 184 5.01 -21.45 21.70
N ALA A 185 4.02 -21.41 20.81
CA ALA A 185 3.33 -22.60 20.32
C ALA A 185 4.28 -23.55 19.60
N ALA A 186 5.21 -23.04 18.78
CA ALA A 186 6.23 -23.82 18.10
C ALA A 186 7.29 -24.38 19.07
N HIS A 187 7.61 -23.65 20.15
CA HIS A 187 8.53 -24.14 21.18
C HIS A 187 7.91 -25.30 21.96
N TYR A 188 6.69 -25.09 22.46
CA TYR A 188 6.00 -26.07 23.29
C TYR A 188 5.40 -27.23 22.49
N SER A 189 5.30 -27.15 21.16
CA SER A 189 4.91 -28.31 20.36
C SER A 189 5.95 -29.43 20.47
N GLY A 190 7.23 -29.09 20.63
CA GLY A 190 8.34 -30.05 20.62
C GLY A 190 8.60 -30.64 19.23
N GLU A 191 7.97 -30.09 18.19
CA GLU A 191 8.05 -30.59 16.83
C GLU A 191 9.19 -29.92 16.05
N SER A 192 9.74 -30.64 15.07
CA SER A 192 10.82 -30.13 14.21
C SER A 192 10.39 -28.88 13.44
N GLY A 193 11.34 -27.98 13.16
CA GLY A 193 11.11 -26.88 12.22
C GLY A 193 11.12 -27.29 10.75
N PHE A 194 11.40 -28.57 10.48
CA PHE A 194 11.48 -29.15 9.15
C PHE A 194 10.53 -30.32 9.03
N ALA A 195 9.82 -30.39 7.91
CA ALA A 195 9.15 -31.61 7.49
C ALA A 195 10.18 -32.66 7.02
N ASP A 196 9.94 -33.92 7.34
CA ASP A 196 10.75 -35.05 6.84
C ASP A 196 10.44 -35.35 5.37
N GLY A 197 9.26 -34.95 4.89
CA GLY A 197 8.88 -35.04 3.49
C GLY A 197 7.49 -34.48 3.24
N ARG A 198 7.09 -34.40 1.96
CA ARG A 198 5.75 -33.89 1.61
C ARG A 198 4.60 -34.80 2.09
N SER A 199 4.87 -36.05 2.44
CA SER A 199 3.85 -36.93 3.03
C SER A 199 3.85 -36.88 4.56
N GLN A 200 4.86 -36.26 5.18
CA GLN A 200 5.08 -36.22 6.62
C GLN A 200 5.44 -34.77 7.03
N PRO A 201 4.44 -33.85 7.00
CA PRO A 201 4.66 -32.49 7.47
C PRO A 201 4.88 -32.49 8.99
N SER A 202 5.76 -31.61 9.46
CA SER A 202 5.83 -31.24 10.87
C SER A 202 4.65 -30.30 11.22
N TRP A 203 4.57 -29.88 12.48
CA TRP A 203 3.47 -29.07 13.03
C TRP A 203 2.12 -29.77 12.87
N ASP A 204 2.12 -31.08 13.08
CA ASP A 204 0.98 -31.97 12.96
C ASP A 204 0.10 -31.96 14.22
N THR A 205 0.65 -31.56 15.37
CA THR A 205 -0.09 -31.45 16.62
C THR A 205 -0.94 -30.18 16.65
N ALA A 206 -1.88 -30.12 17.61
CA ALA A 206 -2.65 -28.90 17.84
C ALA A 206 -1.76 -27.68 18.13
N LYS A 207 -0.66 -27.87 18.87
CA LYS A 207 0.29 -26.78 19.21
C LYS A 207 1.05 -26.30 17.96
N GLY A 208 1.53 -27.20 17.12
CA GLY A 208 2.15 -26.86 15.85
C GLY A 208 1.20 -26.11 14.91
N MET A 209 -0.05 -26.58 14.79
CA MET A 209 -1.07 -25.89 14.01
C MET A 209 -1.43 -24.50 14.57
N VAL A 210 -1.39 -24.31 15.90
CA VAL A 210 -1.55 -22.98 16.52
C VAL A 210 -0.39 -22.05 16.13
N ALA A 211 0.85 -22.56 16.04
CA ALA A 211 1.97 -21.76 15.52
C ALA A 211 1.71 -21.29 14.07
N LEU A 212 1.26 -22.21 13.20
CA LEU A 212 0.85 -21.89 11.84
C LEU A 212 -0.29 -20.86 11.78
N ALA A 213 -1.29 -21.01 12.63
CA ALA A 213 -2.45 -20.12 12.72
C ALA A 213 -2.01 -18.68 13.01
N PHE A 214 -1.20 -18.47 14.06
CA PHE A 214 -0.74 -17.14 14.44
C PHE A 214 0.22 -16.50 13.42
N LEU A 215 1.10 -17.28 12.78
CA LEU A 215 1.89 -16.78 11.65
C LEU A 215 1.00 -16.34 10.48
N SER A 216 -0.05 -17.10 10.18
CA SER A 216 -0.99 -16.78 9.11
C SER A 216 -1.84 -15.54 9.44
N ALA A 217 -2.28 -15.40 10.69
CA ALA A 217 -2.97 -14.20 11.17
C ALA A 217 -2.07 -12.95 11.10
N THR A 218 -0.79 -13.09 11.44
CA THR A 218 0.21 -12.03 11.28
C THR A 218 0.29 -11.54 9.83
N MET A 219 0.37 -12.48 8.88
CA MET A 219 0.44 -12.15 7.45
C MET A 219 -0.86 -11.55 6.92
N GLY A 220 -2.02 -12.00 7.42
CA GLY A 220 -3.32 -11.39 7.10
C GLY A 220 -3.39 -9.92 7.53
N LEU A 221 -2.97 -9.63 8.76
CA LEU A 221 -2.90 -8.25 9.26
C LEU A 221 -1.89 -7.41 8.47
N GLN A 222 -0.74 -7.98 8.08
CA GLN A 222 0.20 -7.29 7.20
C GLN A 222 -0.40 -6.97 5.83
N GLY A 223 -1.12 -7.91 5.22
CA GLY A 223 -1.82 -7.67 3.96
C GLY A 223 -2.78 -6.49 4.07
N ALA A 224 -3.58 -6.46 5.14
CA ALA A 224 -4.52 -5.36 5.40
C ALA A 224 -3.85 -4.00 5.60
N VAL A 225 -2.68 -3.96 6.24
CA VAL A 225 -1.88 -2.73 6.40
C VAL A 225 -1.26 -2.31 5.07
N GLY A 226 -0.60 -3.25 4.37
CA GLY A 226 0.11 -3.00 3.12
C GLY A 226 -0.79 -2.36 2.06
N CYS A 227 -2.01 -2.90 1.88
CA CYS A 227 -2.95 -2.44 0.85
C CYS A 227 -3.34 -0.97 1.01
N ARG A 228 -3.12 -0.36 2.18
CA ARG A 228 -3.52 1.03 2.49
C ARG A 228 -2.36 2.02 2.45
N LEU A 229 -1.12 1.57 2.26
CA LEU A 229 0.07 2.45 2.24
C LEU A 229 0.20 3.28 0.95
N GLY A 230 -0.49 2.92 -0.13
CA GLY A 230 -0.43 3.66 -1.40
C GLY A 230 0.88 3.48 -2.16
N SER A 231 1.60 2.40 -1.92
CA SER A 231 2.83 2.01 -2.62
C SER A 231 2.52 1.13 -3.85
N PRO A 232 3.33 1.15 -4.92
CA PRO A 232 3.28 0.15 -6.01
C PRO A 232 3.38 -1.31 -5.52
N LEU A 233 3.86 -1.52 -4.30
CA LEU A 233 3.88 -2.79 -3.58
C LEU A 233 2.62 -2.97 -2.70
N ALA A 234 1.47 -2.53 -3.20
CA ALA A 234 0.22 -2.40 -2.43
C ALA A 234 -0.11 -3.67 -1.65
N SER A 235 0.10 -4.85 -2.22
CA SER A 235 0.00 -6.10 -1.46
C SER A 235 1.40 -6.67 -1.23
N THR A 236 1.98 -6.44 -0.04
CA THR A 236 3.31 -6.97 0.35
C THR A 236 3.32 -8.50 0.48
N VAL A 237 2.20 -9.17 0.23
CA VAL A 237 1.91 -10.56 0.57
C VAL A 237 1.79 -11.47 -0.66
N PRO A 238 1.12 -11.14 -1.78
CA PRO A 238 1.26 -11.88 -3.04
C PRO A 238 2.11 -11.13 -4.07
N LEU A 239 3.12 -11.82 -4.60
CA LEU A 239 4.12 -11.26 -5.52
C LEU A 239 3.77 -11.51 -7.01
N THR A 240 2.81 -12.39 -7.31
CA THR A 240 2.43 -12.74 -8.69
C THR A 240 2.03 -11.54 -9.53
N SER A 241 1.19 -10.64 -8.99
CA SER A 241 0.83 -9.40 -9.68
C SER A 241 2.04 -8.49 -9.86
N THR A 242 2.93 -8.42 -8.87
CA THR A 242 4.19 -7.65 -8.96
C THR A 242 5.10 -8.16 -10.08
N TRP A 243 5.24 -9.48 -10.25
CA TRP A 243 5.99 -10.04 -11.39
C TRP A 243 5.36 -9.65 -12.72
N ILE A 244 4.05 -9.84 -12.86
CA ILE A 244 3.32 -9.47 -14.09
C ILE A 244 3.53 -7.98 -14.39
N ASP A 245 3.40 -7.13 -13.37
CA ASP A 245 3.60 -5.68 -13.46
C ASP A 245 5.02 -5.30 -13.89
N ILE A 246 6.05 -6.01 -13.43
CA ILE A 246 7.45 -5.77 -13.83
C ILE A 246 7.62 -6.15 -15.31
N PHE A 247 7.19 -7.35 -15.70
CA PHE A 247 7.41 -7.88 -17.05
C PHE A 247 6.50 -7.26 -18.12
N ASN A 248 5.48 -6.52 -17.71
CA ASN A 248 4.64 -5.70 -18.60
C ASN A 248 4.95 -4.19 -18.49
N ASP A 249 5.99 -3.79 -17.77
CA ASP A 249 6.38 -2.39 -17.69
C ASP A 249 6.90 -1.90 -19.06
N PRO A 250 6.36 -0.82 -19.64
CA PRO A 250 6.79 -0.32 -20.95
C PRO A 250 8.25 0.14 -20.96
N PHE A 251 8.85 0.37 -19.79
CA PHE A 251 10.24 0.73 -19.60
C PHE A 251 11.07 -0.41 -19.01
N LEU A 252 10.64 -1.69 -19.14
CA LEU A 252 11.36 -2.85 -18.60
C LEU A 252 12.86 -2.84 -18.95
N PHE A 253 13.20 -2.57 -20.22
CA PHE A 253 14.59 -2.56 -20.71
C PHE A 253 15.26 -1.17 -20.68
N ALA A 254 14.61 -0.16 -20.10
CA ALA A 254 15.21 1.17 -20.02
C ALA A 254 16.38 1.15 -19.02
N LEU A 255 17.57 1.57 -19.46
CA LEU A 255 18.77 1.65 -18.60
C LEU A 255 18.67 2.77 -17.54
N ARG A 256 17.76 3.72 -17.73
CA ARG A 256 17.48 4.77 -16.74
C ARG A 256 16.68 4.21 -15.56
N PRO A 257 16.87 4.76 -14.35
CA PRO A 257 16.05 4.38 -13.20
C PRO A 257 14.59 4.77 -13.43
N VAL A 258 13.69 3.83 -13.16
CA VAL A 258 12.24 4.01 -13.25
C VAL A 258 11.66 3.63 -11.89
N ARG A 259 11.25 4.63 -11.12
CA ARG A 259 10.88 4.48 -9.70
C ARG A 259 9.88 3.35 -9.45
N THR A 260 8.82 3.23 -10.27
CA THR A 260 7.77 2.21 -10.10
C THR A 260 8.30 0.80 -10.37
N ARG A 261 8.99 0.60 -11.50
CA ARG A 261 9.62 -0.66 -11.90
C ARG A 261 10.65 -1.11 -10.88
N ASP A 262 11.59 -0.23 -10.54
CA ASP A 262 12.73 -0.54 -9.68
C ASP A 262 12.26 -0.87 -8.25
N LEU A 263 11.22 -0.19 -7.77
CA LEU A 263 10.62 -0.48 -6.47
C LEU A 263 9.94 -1.85 -6.43
N ARG A 264 9.20 -2.21 -7.48
CA ARG A 264 8.58 -3.54 -7.63
C ARG A 264 9.63 -4.64 -7.67
N PHE A 265 10.69 -4.44 -8.47
CA PHE A 265 11.80 -5.37 -8.58
C PHE A 265 12.54 -5.53 -7.25
N ALA A 266 12.87 -4.42 -6.58
CA ALA A 266 13.49 -4.44 -5.25
C ALA A 266 12.62 -5.16 -4.22
N GLY A 267 11.30 -4.92 -4.20
CA GLY A 267 10.37 -5.63 -3.34
C GLY A 267 10.35 -7.14 -3.61
N ALA A 268 10.39 -7.55 -4.89
CA ALA A 268 10.42 -8.95 -5.27
C ALA A 268 11.69 -9.67 -4.78
N ILE A 269 12.85 -9.07 -5.02
CA ILE A 269 14.14 -9.59 -4.56
C ILE A 269 14.23 -9.57 -3.03
N ALA A 270 13.73 -8.52 -2.37
CA ALA A 270 13.70 -8.42 -0.93
C ALA A 270 12.90 -9.56 -0.27
N LEU A 271 11.76 -9.95 -0.84
CA LEU A 271 11.00 -11.10 -0.36
C LEU A 271 11.80 -12.40 -0.46
N MET A 272 12.42 -12.66 -1.62
CA MET A 272 13.25 -13.85 -1.82
C MET A 272 14.41 -13.88 -0.82
N PHE A 273 15.07 -12.74 -0.64
CA PHE A 273 16.16 -12.60 0.32
C PHE A 273 15.70 -12.82 1.76
N GLY A 274 14.53 -12.30 2.15
CA GLY A 274 13.95 -12.56 3.47
C GLY A 274 13.65 -14.04 3.71
N ALA A 275 13.09 -14.74 2.72
CA ALA A 275 12.85 -16.17 2.80
C ALA A 275 14.17 -16.96 2.95
N PHE A 276 15.20 -16.60 2.18
CA PHE A 276 16.54 -17.18 2.29
C PHE A 276 17.13 -16.98 3.69
N VAL A 277 17.14 -15.75 4.20
CA VAL A 277 17.71 -15.41 5.52
C VAL A 277 16.99 -16.18 6.63
N SER A 278 15.64 -16.19 6.62
CA SER A 278 14.88 -16.93 7.64
C SER A 278 15.10 -18.43 7.55
N ARG A 279 15.16 -19.01 6.34
CA ARG A 279 15.44 -20.43 6.14
C ARG A 279 16.86 -20.82 6.59
N ALA A 280 17.84 -19.95 6.41
CA ALA A 280 19.20 -20.14 6.89
C ALA A 280 19.25 -20.13 8.42
N ILE A 281 18.67 -19.09 9.06
CA ILE A 281 18.59 -18.98 10.52
C ILE A 281 17.86 -20.19 11.13
N LEU A 282 16.75 -20.61 10.52
CA LEU A 282 15.98 -21.78 10.94
C LEU A 282 16.83 -23.06 11.02
N GLY A 283 17.80 -23.22 10.12
CA GLY A 283 18.72 -24.36 10.12
C GLY A 283 19.69 -24.37 11.31
N PHE A 284 19.99 -23.21 11.89
CA PHE A 284 20.95 -23.09 13.00
C PHE A 284 20.28 -23.09 14.37
N ILE A 285 19.14 -22.40 14.51
CA ILE A 285 18.54 -22.14 15.83
C ILE A 285 17.15 -22.75 16.00
N GLY A 286 16.52 -23.26 14.93
CA GLY A 286 15.18 -23.85 14.98
C GLY A 286 14.04 -22.83 14.98
N SER A 287 12.79 -23.33 14.99
CA SER A 287 11.59 -22.53 14.65
C SER A 287 11.31 -21.38 15.60
N ALA A 288 11.16 -21.66 16.89
CA ALA A 288 10.78 -20.67 17.89
C ALA A 288 11.74 -19.46 17.95
N PRO A 289 13.08 -19.65 18.07
CA PRO A 289 13.99 -18.51 18.09
C PRO A 289 14.12 -17.83 16.73
N THR A 290 13.93 -18.54 15.60
CA THR A 290 13.83 -17.89 14.28
C THR A 290 12.65 -16.93 14.24
N ILE A 291 11.46 -17.35 14.69
CA ILE A 291 10.28 -16.48 14.77
C ILE A 291 10.57 -15.28 15.69
N ALA A 292 11.26 -15.48 16.83
CA ALA A 292 11.67 -14.39 17.71
C ALA A 292 12.62 -13.38 17.05
N VAL A 293 13.55 -13.83 16.21
CA VAL A 293 14.40 -12.93 15.40
C VAL A 293 13.54 -12.08 14.47
N VAL A 294 12.52 -12.66 13.82
CA VAL A 294 11.60 -11.89 12.95
C VAL A 294 10.79 -10.85 13.76
N ILE A 295 10.42 -11.14 15.01
CA ILE A 295 9.81 -10.15 15.92
C ILE A 295 10.78 -8.98 16.16
N GLY A 296 12.09 -9.23 16.28
CA GLY A 296 13.10 -8.18 16.34
C GLY A 296 13.10 -7.27 15.11
N PHE A 297 13.03 -7.85 13.90
CA PHE A 297 12.89 -7.07 12.67
C PHE A 297 11.56 -6.29 12.62
N ARG A 298 10.47 -6.81 13.18
CA ARG A 298 9.21 -6.05 13.33
C ARG A 298 9.33 -4.89 14.32
N ALA A 299 10.13 -5.03 15.39
CA ALA A 299 10.40 -3.92 16.30
C ALA A 299 11.12 -2.77 15.58
N VAL A 300 12.04 -3.08 14.64
CA VAL A 300 12.64 -2.07 13.75
C VAL A 300 11.56 -1.39 12.90
N GLN A 301 10.61 -2.15 12.34
CA GLN A 301 9.46 -1.59 11.60
C GLN A 301 8.66 -0.61 12.46
N LEU A 302 8.40 -0.97 13.73
CA LEU A 302 7.66 -0.14 14.67
C LEU A 302 8.36 1.20 14.94
N VAL A 303 9.67 1.18 15.13
CA VAL A 303 10.48 2.40 15.27
C VAL A 303 10.45 3.20 13.97
N TRP A 304 10.57 2.55 12.81
CA TRP A 304 10.54 3.21 11.51
C TRP A 304 9.22 3.96 11.26
N TRP A 305 8.07 3.41 11.68
CA TRP A 305 6.80 4.13 11.61
C TRP A 305 6.83 5.46 12.36
N ASN A 306 7.64 5.62 13.41
CA ASN A 306 7.77 6.88 14.16
C ASN A 306 8.68 7.91 13.51
N LEU A 307 9.57 7.47 12.61
CA LEU A 307 10.55 8.33 11.94
C LEU A 307 10.05 8.85 10.59
N LEU A 308 9.00 8.26 10.03
CA LEU A 308 8.44 8.68 8.75
C LEU A 308 7.82 10.09 8.82
N PRO A 309 7.93 10.92 7.77
CA PRO A 309 7.32 12.25 7.75
C PRO A 309 5.79 12.21 7.70
N ASP A 310 5.18 13.23 8.30
CA ASP A 310 3.74 13.45 8.24
C ASP A 310 3.31 13.86 6.83
N ALA A 311 2.07 13.53 6.46
CA ALA A 311 1.45 14.04 5.26
C ALA A 311 1.26 15.57 5.36
N PRO A 312 1.61 16.34 4.32
CA PRO A 312 1.40 17.79 4.33
C PRO A 312 -0.08 18.11 4.52
N LEU A 313 -0.37 19.17 5.26
CA LEU A 313 -1.75 19.61 5.49
C LEU A 313 -2.39 20.05 4.16
N LEU A 314 -3.71 19.95 4.03
CA LEU A 314 -4.47 20.31 2.81
C LEU A 314 -4.06 21.67 2.21
N ASN A 315 -3.78 22.66 3.06
CA ASN A 315 -3.35 23.99 2.62
C ASN A 315 -1.93 23.99 2.04
N GLU A 316 -1.01 23.20 2.60
CA GLU A 316 0.32 23.00 2.01
C GLU A 316 0.27 22.19 0.73
N GLN A 317 -0.65 21.22 0.62
CA GLN A 317 -0.84 20.45 -0.61
C GLN A 317 -1.27 21.34 -1.77
N VAL A 318 -2.25 22.23 -1.56
CA VAL A 318 -2.68 23.21 -2.58
C VAL A 318 -1.53 24.15 -2.96
N VAL A 319 -0.73 24.61 -2.00
CA VAL A 319 0.44 25.47 -2.27
C VAL A 319 1.54 24.72 -3.01
N MET A 320 1.83 23.47 -2.65
CA MET A 320 2.82 22.63 -3.34
C MET A 320 2.37 22.26 -4.75
N GLU A 321 1.09 21.95 -4.94
CA GLU A 321 0.50 21.66 -6.25
C GLU A 321 0.49 22.90 -7.14
N ALA A 322 0.13 24.07 -6.59
CA ALA A 322 0.25 25.34 -7.28
C ALA A 322 1.70 25.65 -7.67
N LYS A 323 2.66 25.42 -6.76
CA LYS A 323 4.08 25.63 -7.02
C LYS A 323 4.64 24.66 -8.08
N SER A 324 4.26 23.39 -8.02
CA SER A 324 4.62 22.37 -9.02
C SER A 324 4.04 22.72 -10.40
N THR A 325 2.81 23.23 -10.45
CA THR A 325 2.15 23.62 -11.70
C THR A 325 2.83 24.86 -12.31
N VAL A 326 3.23 25.82 -11.46
CA VAL A 326 3.99 27.00 -11.88
C VAL A 326 5.38 26.61 -12.37
N GLU A 327 6.12 25.76 -11.66
CA GLU A 327 7.45 25.29 -12.10
C GLU A 327 7.36 24.48 -13.41
N SER A 328 6.36 23.62 -13.55
CA SER A 328 6.13 22.87 -14.80
C SER A 328 5.72 23.79 -15.96
N GLY A 329 4.99 24.87 -15.69
CA GLY A 329 4.61 25.91 -16.66
C GLY A 329 5.77 26.83 -17.05
N VAL A 330 6.68 27.12 -16.12
CA VAL A 330 7.92 27.87 -16.38
C VAL A 330 8.91 27.03 -17.20
N LEU A 331 9.00 25.72 -16.95
CA LEU A 331 9.82 24.80 -17.74
C LEU A 331 9.31 24.64 -19.19
N THR A 332 7.99 24.63 -19.41
CA THR A 332 7.41 24.63 -20.76
C THR A 332 7.50 26.00 -21.44
N GLY A 333 7.41 27.10 -20.68
CA GLY A 333 7.62 28.47 -21.18
C GLY A 333 9.07 28.76 -21.57
N ALA A 334 10.05 28.32 -20.78
CA ALA A 334 11.48 28.46 -21.08
C ALA A 334 11.93 27.62 -22.28
N ALA A 335 11.28 26.47 -22.52
CA ALA A 335 11.46 25.67 -23.73
C ALA A 335 10.86 26.33 -24.98
N ALA A 336 9.88 27.23 -24.82
CA ALA A 336 9.31 28.01 -25.92
C ALA A 336 10.13 29.28 -26.24
N GLU A 337 10.81 29.87 -25.25
CA GLU A 337 11.58 31.12 -25.43
C GLU A 337 13.01 30.94 -25.98
N THR A 338 13.52 29.71 -26.06
CA THR A 338 14.84 29.44 -26.68
C THR A 338 14.80 29.19 -28.19
N GLY A 339 13.64 29.43 -28.84
CA GLY A 339 13.46 29.31 -30.29
C GLY A 339 13.01 30.60 -30.96
N THR A 340 13.79 31.68 -30.91
CA THR A 340 13.56 32.85 -31.77
C THR A 340 14.57 32.88 -32.92
N GLY A 341 14.09 32.52 -34.10
CA GLY A 341 14.86 32.51 -35.34
C GLY A 341 14.05 32.13 -36.57
N THR A 342 13.12 33.02 -36.95
CA THR A 342 12.48 33.17 -38.28
C THR A 342 11.65 32.02 -38.87
N GLY A 343 10.35 32.27 -39.06
CA GLY A 343 9.51 31.46 -39.96
C GLY A 343 8.02 31.58 -39.68
N SER A 344 7.33 32.42 -40.45
CA SER A 344 5.89 32.65 -40.45
C SER A 344 5.04 31.37 -40.60
N GLY A 345 3.93 31.26 -39.83
CA GLY A 345 2.74 30.52 -40.28
C GLY A 345 2.15 29.48 -39.32
N SER A 346 0.88 29.72 -38.94
CA SER A 346 -0.17 28.77 -38.55
C SER A 346 -0.05 28.00 -37.23
N GLY A 347 -1.03 28.28 -36.36
CA GLY A 347 -1.34 27.50 -35.17
C GLY A 347 -2.00 26.15 -35.46
N LEU A 348 -2.19 25.41 -34.36
CA LEU A 348 -3.00 24.20 -34.20
C LEU A 348 -2.74 23.05 -35.19
N VAL A 349 -1.82 22.13 -34.89
CA VAL A 349 -1.99 20.71 -35.26
C VAL A 349 -1.20 19.78 -34.32
N ALA A 350 -1.87 19.10 -33.38
CA ALA A 350 -1.38 17.85 -32.77
C ALA A 350 -2.53 16.91 -32.38
N GLY A 351 -3.63 16.94 -33.14
CA GLY A 351 -4.82 16.10 -32.93
C GLY A 351 -5.29 15.34 -34.17
N SER A 352 -4.64 15.50 -35.33
CA SER A 352 -5.16 14.99 -36.62
C SER A 352 -4.49 13.71 -37.14
N SER A 353 -3.45 13.18 -36.49
CA SER A 353 -2.77 11.97 -36.97
C SER A 353 -3.48 10.67 -36.57
N LEU A 354 -4.24 10.67 -35.46
CA LEU A 354 -4.98 9.48 -34.99
C LEU A 354 -6.34 9.32 -35.70
N ALA A 355 -7.00 10.43 -36.05
CA ALA A 355 -8.26 10.41 -36.77
C ALA A 355 -8.10 9.91 -38.22
N LYS A 356 -7.02 10.29 -38.92
CA LYS A 356 -6.76 9.84 -40.30
C LYS A 356 -6.33 8.37 -40.40
N GLN A 357 -5.68 7.81 -39.37
CA GLN A 357 -5.33 6.38 -39.35
C GLN A 357 -6.51 5.46 -38.99
N GLN A 358 -7.54 5.97 -38.32
CA GLN A 358 -8.75 5.19 -38.04
C GLN A 358 -9.75 5.18 -39.21
N GLU A 359 -9.75 6.23 -40.05
CA GLU A 359 -10.60 6.29 -41.25
C GLU A 359 -10.12 5.38 -42.38
N GLU A 360 -8.80 5.20 -42.53
CA GLU A 360 -8.21 4.35 -43.57
C GLU A 360 -8.38 2.85 -43.28
N LYS A 361 -8.46 2.47 -42.00
CA LYS A 361 -8.72 1.09 -41.58
C LYS A 361 -10.19 0.67 -41.69
N ALA A 362 -11.13 1.62 -41.63
CA ALA A 362 -12.57 1.35 -41.77
C ALA A 362 -13.03 1.20 -43.23
N ARG A 363 -12.21 1.59 -44.22
CA ARG A 363 -12.51 1.47 -45.66
C ARG A 363 -12.13 0.10 -46.26
N ASN A 364 -11.23 -0.65 -45.61
CA ASN A 364 -10.72 -1.92 -46.14
C ASN A 364 -11.46 -3.19 -45.66
N ASP A 365 -12.43 -3.07 -44.75
CA ASP A 365 -13.19 -4.21 -44.18
C ASP A 365 -14.67 -4.24 -44.62
N SER A 366 -14.99 -3.77 -45.84
CA SER A 366 -16.34 -3.96 -46.41
C SER A 366 -16.40 -5.21 -47.30
N PRO A 367 -17.34 -6.14 -47.08
CA PRO A 367 -17.43 -7.37 -47.85
C PRO A 367 -18.04 -7.11 -49.23
N VAL A 368 -17.42 -7.70 -50.27
CA VAL A 368 -18.12 -8.16 -51.48
C VAL A 368 -18.21 -9.67 -51.40
#